data_AF-A0A1W9SR75-F1
#
_entry.id   AF-A0A1W9SR75-F1
#
_cell.length_a   1.000
_cell.length_b   1.000
_cell.length_c   1.000
_cell.angle_alpha   90.00
_cell.angle_beta   90.00
_cell.angle_gamma   90.00
#
_symmetry.space_group_name_H-M   'P 1'
#
loop_
_entity.id
_entity.type
_entity.pdbx_description
1 polymer ?
#
loop_
_entity_poly.entity_id
_entity_poly.type
_entity_poly.pdbx_seq_one_letter_code
_entity_poly.pdbx_strand_id
1 'polypeptide(L)' 'MEVICLDTGLLIEFYRSKNKKNTFLFKISQKYKFAIPTIVKYEVLRGDKIRDKFWIEFLI' A
#
# COMPACT_ATOMS: atom_id res chain seq x y z
N MET A 1 11.70 -15.02 7.23
CA MET A 1 10.57 -14.20 6.75
C MET A 1 10.88 -13.81 5.32
N GLU A 2 10.08 -14.28 4.37
CA GLU A 2 10.21 -13.90 2.96
C GLU A 2 9.81 -12.44 2.76
N VAL A 3 10.43 -11.80 1.77
CA VAL A 3 10.10 -10.43 1.35
C VAL A 3 9.25 -10.52 0.09
N ILE A 4 8.09 -9.86 0.11
CA ILE A 4 7.20 -9.76 -1.04
C ILE A 4 7.08 -8.31 -1.50
N CYS A 5 6.91 -8.11 -2.80
CA CYS A 5 6.61 -6.79 -3.36
C CYS A 5 5.12 -6.52 -3.27
N LEU A 6 4.74 -5.34 -2.79
CA LEU A 6 3.35 -4.90 -2.81
C LEU A 6 3.01 -4.32 -4.20
N ASP A 7 1.78 -4.55 -4.62
CA ASP A 7 1.20 -3.98 -5.84
C ASP A 7 0.35 -2.74 -5.52
N THR A 8 0.21 -1.83 -6.49
CA THR A 8 -0.58 -0.61 -6.36
C THR A 8 -2.05 -0.89 -6.06
N GLY A 9 -2.65 -1.89 -6.71
CA GLY A 9 -4.06 -2.25 -6.48
C GLY A 9 -4.31 -2.66 -5.03
N LEU A 10 -3.36 -3.38 -4.43
CA LEU A 10 -3.45 -3.82 -3.05
C LEU A 10 -3.39 -2.65 -2.06
N LEU A 11 -2.50 -1.69 -2.31
CA LEU A 11 -2.40 -0.48 -1.49
C LEU A 11 -3.66 0.37 -1.60
N ILE A 12 -4.22 0.53 -2.81
CA ILE A 12 -5.45 1.29 -3.04
C ILE A 12 -6.67 0.62 -2.39
N GLU A 13 -6.79 -0.70 -2.49
CA GLU A 13 -7.85 -1.48 -1.81
C GLU A 13 -7.77 -1.26 -0.30
N PHE A 14 -6.57 -1.40 0.27
CA PHE A 14 -6.35 -1.15 1.69
C PHE A 14 -6.74 0.27 2.07
N TYR A 15 -6.29 1.27 1.32
CA TYR A 15 -6.56 2.68 1.57
C TYR A 15 -8.06 3.02 1.53
N ARG A 16 -8.82 2.47 0.57
CA ARG A 16 -10.27 2.74 0.42
C ARG A 16 -11.14 1.97 1.40
N SER A 17 -10.67 0.85 1.94
CA SER A 17 -11.46 0.03 2.85
C SER A 17 -11.80 0.77 4.16
N LYS A 18 -13.06 0.72 4.60
CA LYS A 18 -13.48 1.23 5.91
C LYS A 18 -12.96 0.34 7.06
N ASN A 19 -12.90 -0.97 6.83
CA ASN A 19 -12.38 -1.93 7.81
C ASN A 19 -11.08 -2.55 7.31
N LYS A 20 -9.95 -1.96 7.75
CA LYS A 20 -8.60 -2.36 7.35
C LYS A 20 -8.27 -3.81 7.70
N LYS A 21 -8.83 -4.34 8.80
CA LYS A 21 -8.53 -5.70 9.30
C LYS A 21 -8.99 -6.80 8.34
N ASN A 22 -9.97 -6.51 7.49
CA ASN A 22 -10.52 -7.49 6.55
C ASN A 22 -9.79 -7.55 5.21
N THR A 23 -8.92 -6.56 4.94
CA THR A 23 -8.18 -6.44 3.67
C THR A 23 -7.16 -7.55 3.54
N PHE A 24 -6.82 -7.91 2.29
CA PHE A 24 -5.78 -8.89 2.04
C PHE A 24 -4.42 -8.44 2.57
N LEU A 25 -4.08 -7.15 2.39
CA LEU A 25 -2.83 -6.56 2.89
C LEU A 25 -2.63 -6.77 4.39
N PHE A 26 -3.68 -6.57 5.21
CA PHE A 26 -3.60 -6.78 6.65
C PHE A 26 -3.36 -8.26 7.02
N LYS A 27 -3.96 -9.20 6.28
CA LYS A 27 -3.79 -10.63 6.54
C LYS A 27 -2.35 -11.09 6.24
N ILE A 28 -1.78 -10.61 5.14
CA ILE A 28 -0.41 -10.99 4.75
C ILE A 28 0.67 -10.24 5.55
N SER A 29 0.35 -9.08 6.13
CA SER A 29 1.30 -8.31 6.96
C SER A 29 1.71 -9.01 8.25
N GLN A 30 0.92 -10.00 8.67
CA GLN A 30 1.22 -10.84 9.83
C GLN A 30 2.26 -11.93 9.51
N LYS A 31 2.56 -12.17 8.23
CA LYS A 31 3.36 -13.32 7.78
C LYS A 31 4.61 -12.94 6.99
N TYR A 32 4.57 -11.83 6.26
CA TYR A 32 5.62 -11.44 5.32
C TYR A 32 6.22 -10.07 5.64
N LYS A 33 7.46 -9.86 5.22
CA LYS A 33 8.04 -8.51 5.12
C LYS A 33 7.69 -7.93 3.75
N PHE A 34 7.53 -6.61 3.70
CA PHE A 34 7.12 -5.93 2.47
C PHE A 34 8.26 -5.10 1.90
N ALA A 35 8.36 -5.12 0.58
CA ALA A 35 9.05 -4.11 -0.22
C ALA A 35 8.01 -3.38 -1.07
N ILE A 36 8.16 -2.06 -1.21
CA ILE A 36 7.33 -1.25 -2.10
C ILE A 36 8.21 -0.81 -3.27
N PRO A 37 8.01 -1.37 -4.48
CA PRO A 37 8.75 -0.97 -5.66
C PRO A 37 8.59 0.51 -5.97
N THR A 38 9.64 1.15 -6.52
CA THR A 38 9.58 2.57 -6.92
C THR A 38 8.46 2.85 -7.91
N ILE A 39 8.14 1.91 -8.81
CA ILE A 39 7.02 2.06 -9.76
C ILE A 39 5.68 2.17 -9.04
N VAL A 40 5.47 1.39 -7.98
CA VAL A 40 4.25 1.43 -7.17
C VAL A 40 4.12 2.77 -6.44
N LYS A 41 5.23 3.31 -5.92
CA LYS A 41 5.25 4.66 -5.35
C LYS A 41 4.82 5.70 -6.39
N TYR A 42 5.36 5.61 -7.60
CA TYR A 42 5.00 6.49 -8.71
C TYR A 42 3.52 6.39 -9.07
N GLU A 43 2.97 5.19 -9.23
CA GLU A 43 1.57 4.96 -9.59
C GLU A 43 0.61 5.55 -8.56
N VAL A 44 0.88 5.30 -7.26
CA VAL A 44 0.07 5.84 -6.16
C VAL A 44 0.14 7.37 -6.13
N LEU A 45 1.34 7.94 -6.11
CA LEU A 45 1.52 9.40 -6.04
C LEU A 45 1.00 10.11 -7.29
N ARG A 46 1.04 9.46 -8.46
CA ARG A 46 0.49 10.01 -9.71
C ARG A 46 -1.04 9.94 -9.74
N GLY A 47 -1.62 8.88 -9.18
CA GLY A 47 -3.07 8.70 -9.07
C GLY A 47 -3.72 9.59 -8.01
N ASP A 48 -2.97 9.95 -6.97
CA ASP A 48 -3.45 10.80 -5.87
C ASP A 48 -3.45 12.30 -6.22
N LYS A 49 -4.55 12.75 -6.82
CA LYS A 49 -4.71 14.16 -7.25
C LYS A 49 -4.75 15.16 -6.09
N ILE A 50 -5.20 14.74 -4.91
CA ILE A 50 -5.38 15.62 -3.76
C ILE A 50 -4.14 15.68 -2.86
N ARG A 51 -3.12 14.85 -3.13
CA ARG A 51 -1.91 14.74 -2.32
C ARG A 51 -2.25 14.50 -0.85
N ASP A 52 -3.04 13.46 -0.61
CA ASP A 52 -3.41 13.04 0.72
C ASP A 52 -2.12 12.80 1.53
N LYS A 53 -2.08 13.39 2.73
CA LYS A 53 -0.93 13.27 3.64
C LYS A 53 -0.60 11.81 3.93
N PHE A 54 -1.62 10.95 3.96
CA PHE A 54 -1.44 9.52 4.13
C PHE A 54 -0.41 8.93 3.16
N TRP A 55 -0.51 9.26 1.86
CA TRP A 55 0.39 8.67 0.87
C TRP A 55 1.80 9.21 0.94
N ILE A 56 1.94 10.48 1.33
CA ILE A 56 3.26 11.10 1.54
C ILE A 56 3.94 10.42 2.73
N GLU A 57 3.29 10.38 3.89
CA GLU A 57 3.84 9.79 5.13
C GLU A 57 4.10 8.29 5.00
N PHE A 58 3.31 7.58 4.18
CA PHE A 58 3.46 6.14 4.00
C PHE A 58 4.57 5.75 3.01
N LEU A 59 4.86 6.58 2.00
CA LEU A 59 5.75 6.22 0.88
C LEU A 59 7.08 6.98 0.84
N ILE A 60 7.17 8.14 1.49
CA ILE A 60 8.32 9.05 1.50
C ILE A 60 8.87 9.12 2.92
#